data_AF-A0A265DXS8-F1
#
_entry.id   AF-A0A265DXS8-F1
#
_cell.length_a   1.000
_cell.length_b   1.000
_cell.length_c   1.000
_cell.angle_alpha   90.00
_cell.angle_beta   90.00
_cell.angle_gamma   90.00
#
_symmetry.space_group_name_H-M   'P 1'
#
loop_
_entity.id
_entity.type
_entity.pdbx_description
1 polymer ?
#
loop_
_entity_poly.entity_id
_entity_poly.type
_entity_poly.pdbx_seq_one_letter_code
_entity_poly.pdbx_strand_id
1 'polypeptide(L)'
;MGGTVILATVITSAKHRHRELAVIILVVMVAGAWLWVTLTRLEPVTSLSVSSDGRYVISAHEDGALVLWNTETQQRDQLADNANLYSAYFIPEGDAFLWQDQDDVVHVQRVDGEVVEEFEHFSTYGHVMSADRQHYLSSNQTWNIYHGHGDTLRPVLLDSESPSFTGSGQVLNLSMGGGFFVSGGSGSPGGRLEDSPPVREEDEFRFSSSYGGVTLWNLDTLAPVAELSGNSSKTYATISPDGQWVVSGDENTIGLFWNTEAPEERYRMASYDHGLFRENLPEGLQEEEYWDESELIDVPKKDKPDEYGIYRPLATPTTIAIAFINGSEEFLRIGYSQYRSDGSSQTYAALFEAGNPWPQAYLDLGTDPFPSVNNYSRNLSIDSAPDANLLVTGHAFDGGITVYRYDPEERTLAKEWVGR
;
A
#
# COMPACT_ATOMS: atom_id res chain seq x y z
N MET A 1 34.86 -56.91 -48.70
CA MET A 1 35.06 -55.74 -47.80
C MET A 1 34.05 -54.60 -47.98
N GLY A 2 32.97 -54.74 -48.79
CA GLY A 2 32.04 -53.62 -49.05
C GLY A 2 30.77 -53.53 -48.17
N GLY A 3 30.35 -54.62 -47.51
CA GLY A 3 29.07 -54.65 -46.76
C GLY A 3 29.11 -54.01 -45.38
N THR A 4 30.26 -54.03 -44.70
CA THR A 4 30.40 -53.56 -43.31
C THR A 4 30.50 -52.03 -43.21
N VAL A 5 30.95 -51.35 -44.27
CA VAL A 5 31.12 -49.90 -44.30
C VAL A 5 29.78 -49.18 -44.47
N ILE A 6 28.87 -49.71 -45.30
CA ILE A 6 27.56 -49.11 -45.57
C ILE A 6 26.65 -49.13 -44.32
N LEU A 7 26.68 -50.23 -43.56
CA LEU A 7 25.88 -50.35 -42.33
C LEU A 7 26.32 -49.35 -41.25
N ALA A 8 27.63 -49.14 -41.11
CA ALA A 8 28.18 -48.19 -40.15
C ALA A 8 27.79 -46.74 -40.48
N THR A 9 27.77 -46.36 -41.76
CA THR A 9 27.36 -45.03 -42.23
C THR A 9 25.86 -44.78 -42.06
N VAL A 10 25.02 -45.79 -42.30
CA VAL A 10 23.57 -45.70 -42.08
C VAL A 10 23.22 -45.58 -40.59
N ILE A 11 23.90 -46.34 -39.73
CA ILE A 11 23.69 -46.28 -38.27
C ILE A 11 24.17 -44.93 -37.69
N THR A 12 25.28 -44.37 -38.20
CA THR A 12 25.74 -43.03 -37.79
C THR A 12 24.80 -41.93 -38.28
N SER A 13 24.28 -42.00 -39.51
CA SER A 13 23.27 -41.07 -40.03
C SER A 13 21.96 -41.13 -39.24
N ALA A 14 21.49 -42.34 -38.89
CA ALA A 14 20.30 -42.52 -38.06
C ALA A 14 20.52 -41.99 -36.63
N LYS A 15 21.67 -42.27 -35.99
CA LYS A 15 22.03 -41.70 -34.68
C LYS A 15 22.14 -40.17 -34.74
N HIS A 16 22.61 -39.61 -35.84
CA HIS A 16 22.68 -38.15 -36.05
C HIS A 16 21.28 -37.56 -36.16
N ARG A 17 20.37 -38.16 -36.94
CA ARG A 17 18.96 -37.73 -37.03
C ARG A 17 18.21 -37.85 -35.71
N HIS A 18 18.45 -38.91 -34.93
CA HIS A 18 17.85 -39.05 -33.60
C HIS A 18 18.36 -37.98 -32.61
N ARG A 19 19.65 -37.61 -32.71
CA ARG A 19 20.21 -36.50 -31.92
C ARG A 19 19.63 -35.15 -32.33
N GLU A 20 19.50 -34.87 -33.63
CA GLU A 20 18.87 -33.66 -34.14
C GLU A 20 17.40 -33.55 -33.71
N LEU A 21 16.64 -34.65 -33.81
CA LEU A 21 15.25 -34.68 -33.38
C LEU A 21 15.11 -34.45 -31.88
N ALA A 22 15.99 -35.04 -31.06
CA ALA A 22 16.02 -34.83 -29.61
C ALA A 22 16.35 -33.37 -29.24
N VAL A 23 17.27 -32.73 -29.97
CA VAL A 23 17.60 -31.31 -29.78
C VAL A 23 16.41 -30.42 -30.17
N ILE A 24 15.74 -30.69 -31.28
CA ILE A 24 14.55 -29.93 -31.70
C ILE A 24 13.42 -30.05 -30.67
N ILE A 25 13.13 -31.27 -30.19
CA ILE A 25 12.11 -31.48 -29.14
C ILE A 25 12.47 -30.72 -27.87
N LEU A 26 13.74 -30.76 -27.44
CA LEU A 26 14.21 -30.01 -26.28
C LEU A 26 14.02 -28.49 -26.47
N VAL A 27 14.39 -27.95 -27.64
CA VAL A 27 14.23 -26.52 -27.94
C VAL A 27 12.74 -26.13 -27.94
N VAL A 28 11.86 -26.95 -28.52
CA VAL A 28 10.41 -26.70 -28.52
C VAL A 28 9.83 -26.79 -27.11
N MET A 29 10.27 -27.75 -26.30
CA MET A 29 9.84 -27.85 -24.89
C MET A 29 10.33 -26.65 -24.06
N VAL A 30 11.58 -26.21 -24.26
CA VAL A 30 12.12 -25.04 -23.57
C VAL A 30 11.41 -23.76 -24.05
N ALA A 31 11.16 -23.62 -25.35
CA ALA A 31 10.41 -22.49 -25.89
C ALA A 31 8.95 -22.50 -25.42
N GLY A 32 8.33 -23.66 -25.33
CA GLY A 32 6.96 -23.83 -24.82
C GLY A 32 6.87 -23.55 -23.32
N ALA A 33 7.82 -24.03 -22.52
CA ALA A 33 7.91 -23.71 -21.10
C ALA A 33 8.21 -22.23 -20.87
N TRP A 34 9.11 -21.63 -21.66
CA TRP A 34 9.40 -20.20 -21.61
C TRP A 34 8.18 -19.37 -21.99
N LEU A 35 7.47 -19.73 -23.07
CA LEU A 35 6.25 -19.08 -23.50
C LEU A 35 5.14 -19.21 -22.45
N TRP A 36 4.99 -20.38 -21.84
CA TRP A 36 4.05 -20.60 -20.75
C TRP A 36 4.36 -19.71 -19.55
N VAL A 37 5.63 -19.68 -19.10
CA VAL A 37 6.08 -18.79 -18.01
C VAL A 37 5.83 -17.32 -18.33
N THR A 38 6.09 -16.89 -19.57
CA THR A 38 5.83 -15.49 -19.96
C THR A 38 4.35 -15.15 -20.01
N LEU A 39 3.48 -16.11 -20.35
CA LEU A 39 2.04 -15.92 -20.42
C LEU A 39 1.36 -16.03 -19.05
N THR A 40 2.00 -16.65 -18.06
CA THR A 40 1.50 -16.76 -16.68
C THR A 40 2.16 -15.79 -15.71
N ARG A 41 3.00 -14.86 -16.20
CA ARG A 41 3.68 -13.89 -15.35
C ARG A 41 2.75 -12.71 -15.11
N LEU A 42 2.49 -12.44 -13.84
CA LEU A 42 1.75 -11.27 -13.40
C LEU A 42 2.65 -10.03 -13.43
N GLU A 43 2.09 -8.91 -13.88
CA GLU A 43 2.68 -7.59 -13.69
C GLU A 43 2.60 -7.15 -12.22
N PRO A 44 3.36 -6.11 -11.78
CA PRO A 44 3.41 -5.68 -10.40
C PRO A 44 2.05 -5.40 -9.77
N VAL A 45 1.96 -5.67 -8.47
CA VAL A 45 0.78 -5.35 -7.66
C VAL A 45 0.65 -3.83 -7.50
N THR A 46 -0.56 -3.32 -7.67
CA THR A 46 -0.88 -1.88 -7.62
C THR A 46 -1.77 -1.54 -6.43
N SER A 47 -2.72 -2.41 -6.14
CA SER A 47 -3.47 -2.45 -4.88
C SER A 47 -3.54 -3.87 -4.35
N LEU A 48 -3.51 -4.02 -3.03
CA LEU A 48 -3.83 -5.27 -2.36
C LEU A 48 -4.56 -5.00 -1.06
N SER A 49 -5.25 -6.02 -0.55
CA SER A 49 -5.80 -5.99 0.80
C SER A 49 -5.75 -7.36 1.46
N VAL A 50 -5.65 -7.36 2.79
CA VAL A 50 -5.62 -8.57 3.63
C VAL A 50 -6.95 -8.73 4.36
N SER A 51 -7.52 -9.93 4.31
CA SER A 51 -8.68 -10.29 5.14
C SER A 51 -8.39 -10.11 6.64
N SER A 52 -9.39 -9.73 7.45
CA SER A 52 -9.18 -9.44 8.87
C SER A 52 -8.58 -10.61 9.67
N ASP A 53 -8.85 -11.86 9.25
CA ASP A 53 -8.29 -13.07 9.86
C ASP A 53 -6.89 -13.44 9.35
N GLY A 54 -6.38 -12.70 8.35
CA GLY A 54 -5.06 -12.91 7.78
C GLY A 54 -4.93 -14.10 6.82
N ARG A 55 -6.01 -14.85 6.55
CA ARG A 55 -5.95 -16.09 5.76
C ARG A 55 -5.92 -15.85 4.26
N TYR A 56 -6.42 -14.71 3.82
CA TYR A 56 -6.52 -14.34 2.42
C TYR A 56 -5.96 -12.96 2.13
N VAL A 57 -5.38 -12.82 0.94
CA VAL A 57 -4.97 -11.55 0.33
C VAL A 57 -5.62 -11.46 -1.04
N ILE A 58 -6.12 -10.29 -1.43
CA ILE A 58 -6.63 -10.00 -2.77
C ILE A 58 -5.72 -8.93 -3.36
N SER A 59 -5.26 -9.11 -4.60
CA SER A 59 -4.41 -8.13 -5.28
C SER A 59 -4.88 -7.83 -6.68
N ALA A 60 -4.81 -6.55 -7.06
CA ALA A 60 -4.98 -6.10 -8.44
C ALA A 60 -3.62 -5.69 -9.03
N HIS A 61 -3.42 -6.06 -10.29
CA HIS A 61 -2.13 -5.98 -10.98
C HIS A 61 -2.16 -4.94 -12.12
N GLU A 62 -0.99 -4.44 -12.54
CA GLU A 62 -0.89 -3.46 -13.64
C GLU A 62 -1.46 -3.98 -14.99
N ASP A 63 -1.54 -5.30 -15.16
CA ASP A 63 -2.11 -5.97 -16.34
C ASP A 63 -3.63 -6.26 -16.23
N GLY A 64 -4.27 -5.88 -15.12
CA GLY A 64 -5.68 -6.13 -14.86
C GLY A 64 -5.98 -7.50 -14.24
N ALA A 65 -4.96 -8.32 -13.92
CA ALA A 65 -5.22 -9.54 -13.16
C ALA A 65 -5.76 -9.22 -11.76
N LEU A 66 -6.75 -9.99 -11.31
CA LEU A 66 -7.19 -10.05 -9.91
C LEU A 66 -6.80 -11.40 -9.34
N VAL A 67 -6.03 -11.41 -8.25
CA VAL A 67 -5.47 -12.64 -7.68
C VAL A 67 -5.82 -12.76 -6.21
N LEU A 68 -6.45 -13.88 -5.87
CA LEU A 68 -6.72 -14.31 -4.51
C LEU A 68 -5.59 -15.22 -4.04
N TRP A 69 -4.98 -14.90 -2.91
CA TRP A 69 -3.91 -15.66 -2.29
C TRP A 69 -4.40 -16.24 -0.98
N ASN A 70 -4.13 -17.52 -0.74
CA ASN A 70 -4.35 -18.17 0.54
C ASN A 70 -3.02 -18.28 1.28
N THR A 71 -2.90 -17.59 2.41
CA THR A 71 -1.65 -17.48 3.18
C THR A 71 -1.32 -18.76 3.94
N GLU A 72 -2.32 -19.56 4.30
CA GLU A 72 -2.14 -20.84 4.99
C GLU A 72 -1.68 -21.95 4.02
N THR A 73 -2.34 -22.07 2.87
CA THR A 73 -2.00 -23.09 1.87
C THR A 73 -0.87 -22.65 0.94
N GLN A 74 -0.51 -21.37 0.96
CA GLN A 74 0.49 -20.74 0.09
C GLN A 74 0.16 -20.94 -1.40
N GLN A 75 -1.12 -20.85 -1.73
CA GLN A 75 -1.64 -20.99 -3.09
C GLN A 75 -2.26 -19.67 -3.56
N ARG A 76 -2.41 -19.54 -4.88
CA ARG A 76 -3.11 -18.43 -5.49
C ARG A 76 -4.01 -18.90 -6.61
N ASP A 77 -5.09 -18.16 -6.81
CA ASP A 77 -6.02 -18.30 -7.92
C ASP A 77 -6.22 -16.93 -8.57
N GLN A 78 -6.12 -16.89 -9.90
CA GLN A 78 -6.51 -15.70 -10.65
C GLN A 78 -8.02 -15.74 -10.89
N LEU A 79 -8.72 -14.75 -10.34
CA LEU A 79 -10.18 -14.67 -10.37
C LEU A 79 -10.70 -13.92 -11.60
N ALA A 80 -9.96 -12.91 -12.07
CA ALA A 80 -10.31 -12.09 -13.23
C ALA A 80 -9.06 -11.60 -13.98
N ASP A 81 -9.24 -11.15 -15.22
CA ASP A 81 -8.20 -10.58 -16.10
C ASP A 81 -8.50 -9.14 -16.55
N ASN A 82 -9.56 -8.55 -16.01
CA ASN A 82 -10.06 -7.22 -16.35
C ASN A 82 -10.34 -6.37 -15.10
N ALA A 83 -9.62 -6.56 -14.01
CA ALA A 83 -9.81 -5.75 -12.80
C ALA A 83 -9.22 -4.34 -12.95
N ASN A 84 -9.88 -3.38 -12.29
CA ASN A 84 -9.35 -2.06 -12.01
C ASN A 84 -8.22 -2.18 -10.97
N LEU A 85 -7.09 -1.62 -11.33
CA LEU A 85 -5.83 -1.72 -10.60
C LEU A 85 -5.85 -1.03 -9.20
N TYR A 86 -6.83 -0.16 -8.90
CA TYR A 86 -6.95 0.55 -7.61
C TYR A 86 -8.03 -0.01 -6.68
N SER A 87 -8.57 -1.19 -6.97
CA SER A 87 -9.87 -1.59 -6.43
C SER A 87 -9.88 -2.80 -5.49
N ALA A 88 -8.75 -3.49 -5.30
CA ALA A 88 -8.73 -4.69 -4.46
C ALA A 88 -8.87 -4.31 -2.97
N TYR A 89 -9.98 -4.69 -2.31
CA TYR A 89 -10.24 -4.34 -0.90
C TYR A 89 -11.03 -5.43 -0.16
N PHE A 90 -10.53 -5.97 0.96
CA PHE A 90 -11.34 -6.83 1.83
C PHE A 90 -12.30 -6.01 2.70
N ILE A 91 -13.55 -6.45 2.77
CA ILE A 91 -14.53 -5.90 3.71
C ILE A 91 -14.17 -6.41 5.12
N PRO A 92 -14.00 -5.51 6.12
CA PRO A 92 -13.62 -5.92 7.47
C PRO A 92 -14.62 -6.89 8.11
N GLU A 93 -14.15 -7.72 9.04
CA GLU A 93 -14.93 -8.69 9.84
C GLU A 93 -15.65 -9.78 9.03
N GLY A 94 -15.41 -9.86 7.72
CA GLY A 94 -16.02 -10.81 6.81
C GLY A 94 -15.02 -11.52 5.89
N ASP A 95 -15.56 -12.35 5.01
CA ASP A 95 -14.82 -13.10 3.99
C ASP A 95 -15.17 -12.63 2.57
N ALA A 96 -15.69 -11.41 2.46
CA ALA A 96 -16.01 -10.77 1.20
C ALA A 96 -15.02 -9.63 0.90
N PHE A 97 -14.80 -9.38 -0.37
CA PHE A 97 -13.96 -8.31 -0.88
C PHE A 97 -14.67 -7.57 -2.01
N LEU A 98 -14.23 -6.34 -2.22
CA LEU A 98 -14.59 -5.47 -3.33
C LEU A 98 -13.52 -5.56 -4.40
N TRP A 99 -13.96 -5.48 -5.65
CA TRP A 99 -13.14 -5.11 -6.78
C TRP A 99 -14.03 -4.54 -7.88
N GLN A 100 -13.48 -3.67 -8.71
CA GLN A 100 -14.16 -3.13 -9.89
C GLN A 100 -13.52 -3.75 -11.13
N ASP A 101 -14.32 -4.08 -12.14
CA ASP A 101 -13.81 -4.46 -13.44
C ASP A 101 -13.50 -3.22 -14.33
N GLN A 102 -12.99 -3.45 -15.53
CA GLN A 102 -12.66 -2.40 -16.51
C GLN A 102 -13.90 -1.91 -17.29
N ASP A 103 -15.07 -2.51 -17.07
CA ASP A 103 -16.37 -2.05 -17.56
C ASP A 103 -17.08 -1.18 -16.50
N ASP A 104 -16.34 -0.75 -15.48
CA ASP A 104 -16.76 0.07 -14.34
C ASP A 104 -17.84 -0.58 -13.43
N VAL A 105 -17.96 -1.90 -13.44
CA VAL A 105 -18.84 -2.65 -12.53
C VAL A 105 -18.09 -3.03 -11.26
N VAL A 106 -18.65 -2.69 -10.10
CA VAL A 106 -18.11 -3.09 -8.80
C VAL A 106 -18.76 -4.41 -8.38
N HIS A 107 -17.92 -5.38 -8.02
CA HIS A 107 -18.29 -6.69 -7.52
C HIS A 107 -18.02 -6.77 -6.01
N VAL A 108 -19.01 -7.26 -5.27
CA VAL A 108 -18.86 -7.71 -3.88
C VAL A 108 -18.84 -9.23 -3.88
N GLN A 109 -17.67 -9.82 -3.69
CA GLN A 109 -17.45 -11.26 -3.89
C GLN A 109 -16.89 -11.92 -2.64
N ARG A 110 -17.34 -13.14 -2.33
CA ARG A 110 -16.79 -13.99 -1.26
C ARG A 110 -15.59 -14.78 -1.74
N VAL A 111 -14.74 -15.21 -0.81
CA VAL A 111 -13.58 -16.07 -1.10
C VAL A 111 -13.91 -17.43 -1.72
N ASP A 112 -15.17 -17.90 -1.60
CA ASP A 112 -15.66 -19.12 -2.25
C ASP A 112 -16.13 -18.90 -3.70
N GLY A 113 -16.07 -17.66 -4.18
CA GLY A 113 -16.44 -17.24 -5.53
C GLY A 113 -17.88 -16.72 -5.66
N GLU A 114 -18.71 -16.80 -4.60
CA GLU A 114 -20.07 -16.25 -4.64
C GLU A 114 -20.03 -14.71 -4.79
N VAL A 115 -20.69 -14.22 -5.83
CA VAL A 115 -20.95 -12.79 -6.00
C VAL A 115 -22.20 -12.43 -5.21
N VAL A 116 -22.03 -11.63 -4.17
CA VAL A 116 -23.12 -11.20 -3.28
C VAL A 116 -23.87 -10.02 -3.87
N GLU A 117 -23.16 -9.13 -4.55
CA GLU A 117 -23.73 -7.91 -5.12
C GLU A 117 -22.86 -7.40 -6.28
N GLU A 118 -23.49 -6.79 -7.28
CA GLU A 118 -22.84 -6.11 -8.40
C GLU A 118 -23.60 -4.84 -8.74
N PHE A 119 -22.87 -3.78 -9.08
CA PHE A 119 -23.46 -2.52 -9.52
C PHE A 119 -22.54 -1.75 -10.45
N GLU A 120 -23.12 -1.07 -11.45
CA GLU A 120 -22.42 -0.09 -12.26
C GLU A 120 -21.97 1.09 -11.39
N HIS A 121 -20.77 1.58 -11.65
CA HIS A 121 -20.20 2.74 -10.96
C HIS A 121 -19.36 3.58 -11.93
N PHE A 122 -18.72 4.64 -11.44
CA PHE A 122 -17.66 5.31 -12.21
C PHE A 122 -16.31 4.63 -11.94
N SER A 123 -15.33 4.81 -12.83
CA SER A 123 -13.96 4.32 -12.62
C SER A 123 -13.35 4.80 -11.29
N THR A 124 -13.16 3.87 -10.36
CA THR A 124 -12.72 4.16 -8.99
C THR A 124 -11.20 4.23 -8.89
N TYR A 125 -10.70 5.14 -8.06
CA TYR A 125 -9.28 5.32 -7.73
C TYR A 125 -9.04 5.01 -6.26
N GLY A 126 -9.72 3.97 -5.76
CA GLY A 126 -9.77 3.60 -4.36
C GLY A 126 -11.19 3.60 -3.83
N HIS A 127 -11.56 2.56 -3.08
CA HIS A 127 -12.84 2.48 -2.40
C HIS A 127 -12.71 1.62 -1.14
N VAL A 128 -13.66 1.78 -0.23
CA VAL A 128 -13.73 1.05 1.03
C VAL A 128 -15.19 0.80 1.37
N MET A 129 -15.47 -0.26 2.12
CA MET A 129 -16.81 -0.60 2.58
C MET A 129 -16.80 -1.02 4.04
N SER A 130 -17.75 -0.52 4.83
CA SER A 130 -17.93 -0.92 6.22
C SER A 130 -18.34 -2.40 6.34
N ALA A 131 -18.04 -3.02 7.48
CA ALA A 131 -18.37 -4.43 7.76
C ALA A 131 -19.87 -4.74 7.59
N ASP A 132 -20.73 -3.80 7.99
CA ASP A 132 -22.20 -3.89 7.85
C ASP A 132 -22.72 -3.56 6.44
N ARG A 133 -21.81 -3.18 5.53
CA ARG A 133 -22.05 -2.79 4.14
C ARG A 133 -22.98 -1.60 3.95
N GLN A 134 -23.25 -0.83 5.00
CA GLN A 134 -24.08 0.38 4.93
C GLN A 134 -23.31 1.59 4.39
N HIS A 135 -21.98 1.56 4.51
CA HIS A 135 -21.11 2.63 4.05
C HIS A 135 -20.16 2.11 2.98
N TYR A 136 -20.52 2.34 1.72
CA TYR A 136 -19.60 2.25 0.59
C TYR A 136 -19.07 3.66 0.28
N LEU A 137 -17.75 3.86 0.37
CA LEU A 137 -17.09 5.10 -0.04
C LEU A 137 -16.17 4.81 -1.22
N SER A 138 -16.22 5.68 -2.23
CA SER A 138 -15.40 5.56 -3.44
C SER A 138 -14.81 6.90 -3.82
N SER A 139 -13.56 6.91 -4.27
CA SER A 139 -12.90 8.08 -4.83
C SER A 139 -12.76 7.96 -6.35
N ASN A 140 -12.80 9.08 -7.05
CA ASN A 140 -12.52 9.11 -8.50
C ASN A 140 -11.09 9.64 -8.77
N GLN A 141 -10.71 9.70 -10.04
CA GLN A 141 -9.40 10.20 -10.46
C GLN A 141 -9.09 11.62 -9.94
N THR A 142 -10.13 12.43 -9.71
CA THR A 142 -10.02 13.81 -9.22
C THR A 142 -9.99 13.92 -7.69
N TRP A 143 -9.92 12.79 -6.98
CA TRP A 143 -9.96 12.69 -5.51
C TRP A 143 -11.26 13.18 -4.86
N ASN A 144 -12.34 13.30 -5.65
CA ASN A 144 -13.67 13.51 -5.11
C ASN A 144 -14.19 12.20 -4.53
N ILE A 145 -14.92 12.29 -3.40
CA ILE A 145 -15.39 11.15 -2.61
C ILE A 145 -16.90 11.08 -2.71
N TYR A 146 -17.43 9.87 -2.88
CA TYR A 146 -18.86 9.60 -2.97
C TYR A 146 -19.24 8.51 -1.96
N HIS A 147 -20.49 8.55 -1.50
CA HIS A 147 -21.10 7.52 -0.65
C HIS A 147 -22.27 6.86 -1.38
N GLY A 148 -22.38 5.54 -1.23
CA GLY A 148 -23.43 4.74 -1.83
C GLY A 148 -23.20 4.42 -3.30
N HIS A 149 -24.17 3.76 -3.92
CA HIS A 149 -24.16 3.35 -5.32
C HIS A 149 -25.59 3.34 -5.89
N GLY A 150 -25.72 3.27 -7.22
CA GLY A 150 -27.01 3.33 -7.90
C GLY A 150 -27.83 4.56 -7.50
N ASP A 151 -29.08 4.36 -7.12
CA ASP A 151 -30.00 5.45 -6.72
C ASP A 151 -29.61 6.15 -5.40
N THR A 152 -28.70 5.56 -4.62
CA THR A 152 -28.24 6.11 -3.33
C THR A 152 -26.96 6.91 -3.42
N LEU A 153 -26.31 6.91 -4.60
CA LEU A 153 -25.03 7.58 -4.83
C LEU A 153 -25.15 9.09 -4.55
N ARG A 154 -24.26 9.61 -3.71
CA ARG A 154 -24.18 11.05 -3.41
C ARG A 154 -22.74 11.50 -3.18
N PRO A 155 -22.39 12.74 -3.57
CA PRO A 155 -21.07 13.30 -3.26
C PRO A 155 -20.92 13.53 -1.76
N VAL A 156 -19.75 13.19 -1.24
CA VAL A 156 -19.27 13.50 0.11
C VAL A 156 -18.22 14.62 0.05
N LEU A 157 -17.33 14.54 -0.93
CA LEU A 157 -16.35 15.57 -1.29
C LEU A 157 -16.43 15.82 -2.80
N LEU A 158 -16.74 17.06 -3.17
CA LEU A 158 -16.80 17.55 -4.55
C LEU A 158 -16.42 19.05 -4.57
N ASP A 159 -15.12 19.35 -4.54
CA ASP A 159 -14.65 20.74 -4.34
C ASP A 159 -13.49 21.20 -5.25
N SER A 160 -12.85 20.28 -5.97
CA SER A 160 -11.72 20.56 -6.87
C SER A 160 -11.47 19.43 -7.88
N GLU A 161 -10.66 19.75 -8.89
CA GLU A 161 -10.07 18.78 -9.83
C GLU A 161 -8.53 18.70 -9.74
N SER A 162 -7.92 19.50 -8.86
CA SER A 162 -6.47 19.56 -8.65
C SER A 162 -6.11 19.84 -7.17
N PRO A 163 -4.92 19.46 -6.67
CA PRO A 163 -4.08 18.40 -7.20
C PRO A 163 -4.76 17.04 -7.00
N SER A 164 -5.18 16.42 -8.10
CA SER A 164 -5.76 15.09 -8.16
C SER A 164 -4.67 14.02 -8.33
N PHE A 165 -5.03 12.73 -8.46
CA PHE A 165 -4.07 11.65 -8.74
C PHE A 165 -3.11 12.01 -9.88
N THR A 166 -3.60 12.61 -10.95
CA THR A 166 -2.79 13.04 -12.11
C THR A 166 -1.75 14.10 -11.75
N GLY A 167 -2.07 14.99 -10.80
CA GLY A 167 -1.17 16.06 -10.35
C GLY A 167 -0.19 15.62 -9.27
N SER A 168 -0.63 14.75 -8.35
CA SER A 168 0.16 14.30 -7.21
C SER A 168 1.00 13.05 -7.51
N GLY A 169 0.58 12.18 -8.43
CA GLY A 169 1.21 10.88 -8.64
C GLY A 169 1.04 9.92 -7.45
N GLN A 170 0.04 10.15 -6.59
CA GLN A 170 -0.32 9.31 -5.45
C GLN A 170 -1.83 9.07 -5.47
N VAL A 171 -2.26 7.87 -5.10
CA VAL A 171 -3.70 7.55 -4.99
C VAL A 171 -4.24 8.10 -3.66
N LEU A 172 -5.45 8.67 -3.67
CA LEU A 172 -6.10 9.13 -2.44
C LEU A 172 -6.30 7.93 -1.53
N ASN A 173 -5.77 7.99 -0.31
CA ASN A 173 -6.00 6.94 0.67
C ASN A 173 -7.33 7.17 1.39
N LEU A 174 -8.16 6.13 1.48
CA LEU A 174 -9.36 6.09 2.31
C LEU A 174 -9.20 4.97 3.35
N SER A 175 -9.48 5.28 4.61
CA SER A 175 -9.41 4.32 5.73
C SER A 175 -10.58 4.54 6.69
N MET A 176 -11.09 3.48 7.32
CA MET A 176 -12.23 3.53 8.26
C MET A 176 -11.88 2.91 9.61
N GLY A 177 -12.44 3.45 10.69
CA GLY A 177 -12.26 2.96 12.05
C GLY A 177 -13.14 3.71 13.06
N GLY A 178 -13.65 3.01 14.08
CA GLY A 178 -14.45 3.57 15.19
C GLY A 178 -15.48 4.66 14.85
N GLY A 179 -16.30 4.47 13.81
CA GLY A 179 -17.35 5.41 13.39
C GLY A 179 -16.86 6.61 12.56
N PHE A 180 -15.60 6.60 12.14
CA PHE A 180 -14.99 7.61 11.30
C PHE A 180 -14.42 7.01 10.01
N PHE A 181 -14.17 7.88 9.04
CA PHE A 181 -13.23 7.60 7.97
C PHE A 181 -12.24 8.75 7.81
N VAL A 182 -11.07 8.45 7.25
CA VAL A 182 -10.00 9.40 6.98
C VAL A 182 -9.69 9.41 5.48
N SER A 183 -9.50 10.59 4.93
CA SER A 183 -8.95 10.79 3.60
C SER A 183 -7.55 11.42 3.68
N GLY A 184 -6.60 10.94 2.90
CA GLY A 184 -5.24 11.50 2.81
C GLY A 184 -4.73 11.56 1.37
N GLY A 185 -4.17 12.72 0.97
CA GLY A 185 -3.72 12.98 -0.40
C GLY A 185 -2.47 13.87 -0.49
N SER A 186 -2.61 15.15 -0.82
CA SER A 186 -1.50 16.08 -1.12
C SER A 186 -0.83 16.70 0.12
N GLY A 187 -1.38 16.53 1.33
CA GLY A 187 -0.85 17.08 2.58
C GLY A 187 -1.02 18.59 2.76
N SER A 188 -1.05 19.38 1.69
CA SER A 188 -1.25 20.84 1.70
C SER A 188 -2.63 21.22 1.12
N PRO A 189 -3.66 21.45 1.97
CA PRO A 189 -4.98 21.85 1.49
C PRO A 189 -4.96 23.26 0.86
N GLY A 190 -5.84 23.48 -0.11
CA GLY A 190 -6.03 24.76 -0.81
C GLY A 190 -6.79 25.82 -0.03
N GLY A 191 -7.34 25.49 1.14
CA GLY A 191 -8.15 26.38 1.98
C GLY A 191 -8.50 25.72 3.31
N ARG A 192 -9.07 26.48 4.24
CA ARG A 192 -9.53 25.98 5.55
C ARG A 192 -10.93 25.38 5.44
N LEU A 193 -11.21 24.33 6.22
CA LEU A 193 -12.53 23.69 6.25
C LEU A 193 -13.66 24.65 6.64
N GLU A 194 -13.43 25.54 7.60
CA GLU A 194 -14.41 26.52 8.08
C GLU A 194 -14.98 27.42 6.97
N ASP A 195 -14.19 27.64 5.91
CA ASP A 195 -14.52 28.55 4.80
C ASP A 195 -15.00 27.80 3.54
N SER A 196 -15.23 26.49 3.63
CA SER A 196 -15.27 25.61 2.46
C SER A 196 -16.28 24.46 2.63
N PRO A 197 -17.50 24.54 2.06
CA PRO A 197 -18.38 23.38 2.05
C PRO A 197 -17.71 22.22 1.29
N PRO A 198 -17.92 20.96 1.72
CA PRO A 198 -17.27 19.80 1.12
C PRO A 198 -17.83 19.47 -0.27
N VAL A 199 -19.04 19.92 -0.58
CA VAL A 199 -19.67 19.76 -1.90
C VAL A 199 -20.00 21.14 -2.46
N ARG A 200 -19.58 21.38 -3.70
CA ARG A 200 -19.77 22.62 -4.45
C ARG A 200 -20.21 22.30 -5.88
N GLU A 201 -20.82 23.28 -6.53
CA GLU A 201 -21.07 23.20 -7.97
C GLU A 201 -19.74 23.29 -8.73
N GLU A 202 -19.65 22.60 -9.87
CA GLU A 202 -18.41 22.48 -10.66
C GLU A 202 -17.84 23.84 -11.11
N ASP A 203 -18.70 24.83 -11.39
CA ASP A 203 -18.28 26.18 -11.79
C ASP A 203 -17.70 27.00 -10.62
N GLU A 204 -17.87 26.54 -9.39
CA GLU A 204 -17.27 27.11 -8.17
C GLU A 204 -16.02 26.36 -7.68
N PHE A 205 -15.54 25.37 -8.44
CA PHE A 205 -14.35 24.61 -8.06
C PHE A 205 -13.14 25.51 -7.88
N ARG A 206 -12.38 25.20 -6.84
CA ARG A 206 -11.08 25.83 -6.59
C ARG A 206 -10.02 25.11 -7.40
N PHE A 207 -8.88 25.79 -7.58
CA PHE A 207 -7.72 25.12 -8.19
C PHE A 207 -7.16 24.02 -7.29
N SER A 208 -7.17 24.22 -5.97
CA SER A 208 -6.72 23.21 -5.00
C SER A 208 -7.85 22.86 -4.06
N SER A 209 -8.07 21.56 -3.83
CA SER A 209 -9.05 21.07 -2.86
C SER A 209 -8.74 21.59 -1.47
N SER A 210 -9.75 22.08 -0.77
CA SER A 210 -9.65 22.46 0.65
C SER A 210 -9.51 21.23 1.56
N TYR A 211 -9.76 20.05 0.99
CA TYR A 211 -9.74 18.74 1.63
C TYR A 211 -8.57 17.87 1.13
N GLY A 212 -7.69 18.42 0.29
CA GLY A 212 -6.56 17.68 -0.28
C GLY A 212 -5.51 17.25 0.74
N GLY A 213 -5.56 17.78 1.98
CA GLY A 213 -4.75 17.33 3.11
C GLY A 213 -5.27 16.05 3.76
N VAL A 214 -5.03 15.90 5.07
CA VAL A 214 -5.64 14.84 5.87
C VAL A 214 -6.92 15.38 6.48
N THR A 215 -8.04 14.69 6.25
CA THR A 215 -9.34 15.08 6.82
C THR A 215 -9.95 13.89 7.56
N LEU A 216 -10.43 14.16 8.77
CA LEU A 216 -11.24 13.24 9.56
C LEU A 216 -12.72 13.52 9.30
N TRP A 217 -13.48 12.46 9.04
CA TRP A 217 -14.89 12.54 8.68
C TRP A 217 -15.71 11.62 9.57
N ASN A 218 -16.92 12.05 9.93
CA ASN A 218 -17.86 11.20 10.64
C ASN A 218 -18.59 10.29 9.64
N LEU A 219 -18.58 8.98 9.89
CA LEU A 219 -19.09 7.98 8.94
C LEU A 219 -20.63 8.01 8.80
N ASP A 220 -21.34 8.33 9.87
CA ASP A 220 -22.81 8.38 9.88
C ASP A 220 -23.36 9.61 9.15
N THR A 221 -22.79 10.78 9.45
CA THR A 221 -23.25 12.08 8.94
C THR A 221 -22.58 12.45 7.62
N LEU A 222 -21.44 11.83 7.30
CA LEU A 222 -20.56 12.15 6.17
C LEU A 222 -20.04 13.59 6.19
N ALA A 223 -20.10 14.25 7.35
CA ALA A 223 -19.59 15.59 7.53
C ALA A 223 -18.12 15.55 7.98
N PRO A 224 -17.29 16.54 7.56
CA PRO A 224 -15.94 16.68 8.08
C PRO A 224 -16.00 17.02 9.57
N VAL A 225 -15.18 16.31 10.35
CA VAL A 225 -15.01 16.53 11.80
C VAL A 225 -13.86 17.49 12.03
N ALA A 226 -12.71 17.27 11.37
CA ALA A 226 -11.52 18.07 11.56
C ALA A 226 -10.57 18.05 10.35
N GLU A 227 -9.85 19.15 10.17
CA GLU A 227 -8.68 19.25 9.29
C GLU A 227 -7.45 18.85 10.11
N LEU A 228 -6.77 17.78 9.72
CA LEU A 228 -5.59 17.29 10.43
C LEU A 228 -4.33 17.85 9.76
N SER A 229 -4.12 19.16 9.94
CA SER A 229 -3.11 19.93 9.20
C SER A 229 -1.68 19.70 9.73
N GLY A 230 -0.70 19.75 8.83
CA GLY A 230 0.72 19.81 9.19
C GLY A 230 1.66 19.08 8.23
N ASN A 231 1.14 18.10 7.49
CA ASN A 231 1.85 17.56 6.33
C ASN A 231 1.94 18.61 5.22
N SER A 232 2.85 18.39 4.26
CA SER A 232 3.19 19.40 3.25
C SER A 232 3.38 18.85 1.83
N SER A 233 3.37 17.53 1.65
CA SER A 233 3.47 16.87 0.34
C SER A 233 2.57 15.63 0.30
N LYS A 234 2.73 14.78 -0.72
CA LYS A 234 2.13 13.44 -0.84
C LYS A 234 2.08 12.75 0.52
N THR A 235 0.87 12.56 1.04
CA THR A 235 0.57 12.16 2.42
C THR A 235 -0.28 10.91 2.43
N TYR A 236 0.22 9.89 3.10
CA TYR A 236 -0.57 8.73 3.49
C TYR A 236 -1.16 8.99 4.88
N ALA A 237 -2.43 8.69 5.10
CA ALA A 237 -3.06 8.77 6.41
C ALA A 237 -4.03 7.62 6.62
N THR A 238 -4.04 7.04 7.81
CA THR A 238 -4.93 5.94 8.20
C THR A 238 -5.44 6.16 9.61
N ILE A 239 -6.52 5.47 9.98
CA ILE A 239 -7.12 5.49 11.30
C ILE A 239 -7.00 4.11 11.95
N SER A 240 -6.81 4.06 13.26
CA SER A 240 -6.80 2.81 14.03
C SER A 240 -8.13 2.08 13.92
N PRO A 241 -8.16 0.73 13.99
CA PRO A 241 -9.40 -0.05 13.95
C PRO A 241 -10.47 0.44 14.94
N ASP A 242 -10.07 0.78 16.17
CA ASP A 242 -10.95 1.32 17.21
C ASP A 242 -11.37 2.78 16.99
N GLY A 243 -10.81 3.46 15.99
CA GLY A 243 -11.06 4.86 15.65
C GLY A 243 -10.44 5.88 16.58
N GLN A 244 -9.60 5.49 17.55
CA GLN A 244 -9.02 6.42 18.53
C GLN A 244 -7.88 7.27 17.97
N TRP A 245 -7.13 6.76 17.00
CA TRP A 245 -5.90 7.39 16.52
C TRP A 245 -5.90 7.56 15.01
N VAL A 246 -5.65 8.79 14.56
CA VAL A 246 -5.28 9.05 13.16
C VAL A 246 -3.79 9.22 13.08
N VAL A 247 -3.18 8.60 12.09
CA VAL A 247 -1.74 8.63 11.85
C VAL A 247 -1.48 9.04 10.40
N SER A 248 -0.57 9.98 10.19
CA SER A 248 -0.16 10.40 8.85
C SER A 248 1.35 10.51 8.70
N GLY A 249 1.80 10.47 7.44
CA GLY A 249 3.20 10.63 7.07
C GLY A 249 3.32 11.06 5.62
N ASP A 250 4.28 11.95 5.33
CA ASP A 250 4.47 12.49 3.99
C ASP A 250 5.85 12.27 3.37
N GLU A 251 5.95 12.59 2.08
CA GLU A 251 7.19 12.60 1.29
C GLU A 251 8.26 13.57 1.83
N ASN A 252 7.84 14.61 2.56
CA ASN A 252 8.72 15.60 3.18
C ASN A 252 9.16 15.21 4.59
N THR A 253 9.04 13.92 4.95
CA THR A 253 9.50 13.31 6.21
C THR A 253 8.66 13.63 7.44
N ILE A 254 7.59 14.43 7.29
CA ILE A 254 6.72 14.83 8.39
C ILE A 254 5.80 13.64 8.73
N GLY A 255 5.92 13.13 9.97
CA GLY A 255 5.00 12.15 10.54
C GLY A 255 4.21 12.78 11.68
N LEU A 256 2.90 12.59 11.69
CA LEU A 256 1.97 13.20 12.64
C LEU A 256 0.95 12.19 13.13
N PHE A 257 0.39 12.45 14.30
CA PHE A 257 -0.74 11.69 14.82
C PHE A 257 -1.66 12.57 15.67
N TRP A 258 -2.90 12.12 15.81
CA TRP A 258 -3.97 12.81 16.52
C TRP A 258 -4.83 11.80 17.26
N ASN A 259 -5.31 12.18 18.44
CA ASN A 259 -6.40 11.47 19.10
C ASN A 259 -7.74 12.00 18.57
N THR A 260 -8.68 11.12 18.20
CA THR A 260 -9.97 11.53 17.60
C THR A 260 -10.93 12.17 18.58
N GLU A 261 -10.73 12.02 19.90
CA GLU A 261 -11.49 12.75 20.92
C GLU A 261 -11.07 14.23 21.03
N ALA A 262 -9.84 14.56 20.60
CA ALA A 262 -9.28 15.92 20.60
C ALA A 262 -8.49 16.19 19.29
N PRO A 263 -9.16 16.19 18.12
CA PRO A 263 -8.49 16.20 16.81
C PRO A 263 -7.76 17.53 16.51
N GLU A 264 -7.99 18.58 17.28
CA GLU A 264 -7.24 19.84 17.24
C GLU A 264 -5.83 19.70 17.83
N GLU A 265 -5.59 18.69 18.67
CA GLU A 265 -4.27 18.43 19.27
C GLU A 265 -3.42 17.59 18.31
N ARG A 266 -2.49 18.27 17.65
CA ARG A 266 -1.52 17.64 16.77
C ARG A 266 -0.26 17.23 17.50
N TYR A 267 0.15 15.99 17.28
CA TYR A 267 1.43 15.47 17.75
C TYR A 267 2.34 15.12 16.57
N ARG A 268 3.65 15.29 16.77
CA ARG A 268 4.68 14.98 15.77
C ARG A 268 5.43 13.72 16.17
N MET A 269 5.70 12.85 15.20
CA MET A 269 6.63 11.73 15.39
C MET A 269 8.07 12.24 15.34
N ALA A 270 8.94 11.61 16.14
CA ALA A 270 10.36 11.87 16.11
C ALA A 270 10.96 11.62 14.71
N SER A 271 11.83 12.53 14.29
CA SER A 271 12.74 12.28 13.17
C SER A 271 13.72 11.18 13.58
N TYR A 272 14.13 10.38 12.60
CA TYR A 272 15.00 9.23 12.84
C TYR A 272 16.46 9.63 13.15
N ASP A 273 16.83 10.87 12.84
CA ASP A 273 18.19 11.40 12.92
C ASP A 273 18.34 12.58 13.89
N HIS A 274 17.24 13.27 14.19
CA HIS A 274 17.21 14.43 15.07
C HIS A 274 16.27 14.26 16.27
N GLY A 275 15.44 13.22 16.32
CA GLY A 275 14.50 13.03 17.42
C GLY A 275 13.25 13.91 17.34
N LEU A 276 12.62 14.21 18.47
CA LEU A 276 11.34 14.91 18.53
C LEU A 276 11.53 16.44 18.42
N PHE A 277 10.95 17.03 17.38
CA PHE A 277 10.95 18.48 17.22
C PHE A 277 10.08 19.15 18.29
N ARG A 278 10.65 20.13 18.98
CA ARG A 278 9.97 20.90 20.02
C ARG A 278 9.32 22.14 19.41
N GLU A 279 7.99 22.11 19.30
CA GLU A 279 7.21 23.25 18.83
C GLU A 279 7.12 24.36 19.89
N ASN A 280 6.93 25.62 19.44
CA ASN A 280 6.68 26.80 20.29
C ASN A 280 7.83 27.17 21.26
N LEU A 281 9.07 26.90 20.88
CA LEU A 281 10.24 27.32 21.65
C LEU A 281 10.51 28.84 21.53
N PRO A 282 11.10 29.47 22.57
CA PRO A 282 11.55 30.87 22.51
C PRO A 282 12.51 31.15 21.35
N GLU A 283 12.51 32.38 20.82
CA GLU A 283 13.50 32.80 19.83
C GLU A 283 14.93 32.82 20.42
N GLY A 284 15.93 32.49 19.59
CA GLY A 284 17.35 32.65 19.93
C GLY A 284 18.01 31.43 20.60
N LEU A 285 17.35 30.28 20.61
CA LEU A 285 17.95 29.02 21.04
C LEU A 285 18.98 28.49 20.02
N GLN A 286 19.91 27.66 20.50
CA GLN A 286 20.81 26.92 19.61
C GLN A 286 20.03 25.81 18.88
N GLU A 287 20.54 25.36 17.73
CA GLU A 287 19.84 24.41 16.87
C GLU A 287 19.59 23.06 17.58
N GLU A 288 20.52 22.66 18.43
CA GLU A 288 20.45 21.42 19.23
C GLU A 288 19.33 21.48 20.28
N GLU A 289 18.84 22.66 20.64
CA GLU A 289 17.76 22.82 21.63
C GLU A 289 16.36 22.68 20.99
N TYR A 290 16.27 22.70 19.66
CA TYR A 290 15.02 22.48 18.92
C TYR A 290 14.56 21.03 18.94
N TRP A 291 15.45 20.12 19.35
CA TRP A 291 15.24 18.70 19.24
C TRP A 291 15.39 18.03 20.60
N ASP A 292 14.48 17.11 20.88
CA ASP A 292 14.64 16.15 21.95
C ASP A 292 15.16 14.85 21.33
N GLU A 293 16.27 14.32 21.84
CA GLU A 293 16.83 13.03 21.40
C GLU A 293 16.77 11.97 22.51
N SER A 294 16.11 12.27 23.63
CA SER A 294 16.21 11.46 24.86
C SER A 294 15.72 10.02 24.74
N GLU A 295 14.76 9.75 23.85
CA GLU A 295 14.25 8.41 23.58
C GLU A 295 14.50 7.96 22.14
N LEU A 296 15.42 8.61 21.43
CA LEU A 296 15.79 8.22 20.07
C LEU A 296 16.58 6.90 20.09
N ILE A 297 16.13 5.93 19.30
CA ILE A 297 16.86 4.67 19.07
C ILE A 297 17.65 4.73 17.77
N ASP A 298 18.77 4.00 17.71
CA ASP A 298 19.65 3.99 16.54
C ASP A 298 18.97 3.36 15.31
N VAL A 299 18.97 4.11 14.21
CA VAL A 299 18.56 3.59 12.90
C VAL A 299 19.58 2.56 12.42
N PRO A 300 19.13 1.37 11.95
CA PRO A 300 20.00 0.40 11.30
C PRO A 300 20.77 1.03 10.13
N LYS A 301 22.07 0.76 10.06
CA LYS A 301 22.96 1.28 9.03
C LYS A 301 23.63 0.12 8.30
N LYS A 302 23.98 0.36 7.04
CA LYS A 302 24.78 -0.58 6.25
C LYS A 302 26.10 -0.90 6.97
N ASP A 303 26.50 -2.18 6.98
CA ASP A 303 27.71 -2.67 7.67
C ASP A 303 29.02 -1.98 7.26
N LYS A 304 29.07 -1.46 6.02
CA LYS A 304 30.25 -0.81 5.46
C LYS A 304 29.90 0.62 5.02
N PRO A 305 30.80 1.58 5.26
CA PRO A 305 30.60 2.93 4.78
C PRO A 305 30.67 2.99 3.26
N ASP A 306 30.11 4.05 2.69
CA ASP A 306 30.29 4.39 1.29
C ASP A 306 31.69 4.97 1.00
N GLU A 307 31.91 5.41 -0.23
CA GLU A 307 33.18 5.99 -0.69
C GLU A 307 33.60 7.25 0.08
N TYR A 308 32.68 7.90 0.81
CA TYR A 308 32.92 9.09 1.63
C TYR A 308 33.08 8.76 3.12
N GLY A 309 33.07 7.49 3.51
CA GLY A 309 33.16 7.07 4.90
C GLY A 309 31.82 7.13 5.66
N ILE A 310 30.69 7.32 4.96
CA ILE A 310 29.36 7.48 5.56
C ILE A 310 28.66 6.13 5.67
N TYR A 311 28.22 5.79 6.87
CA TYR A 311 27.35 4.63 7.13
C TYR A 311 25.91 5.00 6.79
N ARG A 312 25.44 4.52 5.64
CA ARG A 312 24.11 4.86 5.11
C ARG A 312 23.00 4.23 5.98
N PRO A 313 21.99 5.02 6.41
CA PRO A 313 20.83 4.48 7.12
C PRO A 313 20.02 3.57 6.19
N LEU A 314 19.37 2.56 6.77
CA LEU A 314 18.53 1.58 6.09
C LEU A 314 17.03 1.79 6.35
N ALA A 315 16.68 2.82 7.11
CA ALA A 315 15.33 3.35 7.20
C ALA A 315 15.29 4.78 6.61
N THR A 316 14.08 5.25 6.29
CA THR A 316 13.83 6.61 5.83
C THR A 316 12.53 7.13 6.42
N PRO A 317 12.46 8.41 6.84
CA PRO A 317 11.22 9.02 7.31
C PRO A 317 10.28 9.43 6.15
N THR A 318 10.73 9.43 4.89
CA THR A 318 9.86 9.67 3.73
C THR A 318 8.79 8.59 3.65
N THR A 319 7.50 8.91 3.80
CA THR A 319 6.46 7.90 4.03
C THR A 319 5.70 7.55 2.75
N ILE A 320 5.53 6.27 2.46
CA ILE A 320 4.69 5.78 1.35
C ILE A 320 3.40 5.10 1.85
N ALA A 321 3.46 4.41 2.99
CA ALA A 321 2.33 3.72 3.59
C ALA A 321 2.46 3.68 5.12
N ILE A 322 1.33 3.55 5.80
CA ILE A 322 1.23 3.36 7.24
C ILE A 322 0.23 2.23 7.50
N ALA A 323 0.60 1.28 8.36
CA ALA A 323 -0.17 0.07 8.60
C ALA A 323 -0.23 -0.25 10.10
N PHE A 324 -1.42 -0.33 10.68
CA PHE A 324 -1.59 -0.85 12.04
C PHE A 324 -1.29 -2.36 12.04
N ILE A 325 -0.48 -2.84 12.99
CA ILE A 325 0.07 -4.20 12.96
C ILE A 325 -0.23 -5.03 14.21
N ASN A 326 -0.72 -4.39 15.27
CA ASN A 326 -1.11 -5.04 16.52
C ASN A 326 -2.34 -4.35 17.09
N GLY A 327 -3.51 -4.78 16.62
CA GLY A 327 -4.78 -4.09 16.89
C GLY A 327 -4.70 -2.60 16.58
N SER A 328 -5.07 -1.78 17.56
CA SER A 328 -4.96 -0.31 17.51
C SER A 328 -3.76 0.23 18.28
N GLU A 329 -2.91 -0.65 18.82
CA GLU A 329 -1.83 -0.30 19.77
C GLU A 329 -0.53 0.06 19.07
N GLU A 330 -0.19 -0.59 17.95
CA GLU A 330 1.07 -0.37 17.25
C GLU A 330 0.87 -0.27 15.74
N PHE A 331 1.67 0.59 15.11
CA PHE A 331 1.66 0.79 13.66
C PHE A 331 3.07 0.87 13.09
N LEU A 332 3.18 0.53 11.81
CA LEU A 332 4.38 0.64 11.00
C LEU A 332 4.30 1.87 10.12
N ARG A 333 5.35 2.69 10.16
CA ARG A 333 5.61 3.75 9.19
C ARG A 333 6.58 3.21 8.14
N ILE A 334 6.10 3.03 6.92
CA ILE A 334 6.83 2.39 5.83
C ILE A 334 7.36 3.44 4.87
N GLY A 335 8.66 3.35 4.60
CA GLY A 335 9.41 4.37 3.87
C GLY A 335 9.44 4.17 2.36
N TYR A 336 9.41 5.26 1.59
CA TYR A 336 9.73 5.23 0.16
C TYR A 336 11.20 4.86 -0.05
N SER A 337 11.49 3.83 -0.85
CA SER A 337 12.85 3.37 -1.09
C SER A 337 13.07 2.91 -2.52
N GLN A 338 14.27 3.18 -3.03
CA GLN A 338 14.73 2.66 -4.32
C GLN A 338 15.66 1.47 -4.10
N TYR A 339 15.60 0.51 -5.02
CA TYR A 339 16.54 -0.60 -4.99
C TYR A 339 17.96 -0.11 -5.26
N ARG A 340 18.87 -0.43 -4.34
CA ARG A 340 20.30 -0.15 -4.44
C ARG A 340 21.08 -1.44 -4.29
N SER A 341 21.81 -1.80 -5.35
CA SER A 341 22.60 -3.03 -5.43
C SER A 341 23.79 -3.07 -4.45
N ASP A 342 24.15 -1.93 -3.87
CA ASP A 342 25.22 -1.81 -2.89
C ASP A 342 24.76 -2.15 -1.46
N GLY A 343 23.49 -2.54 -1.27
CA GLY A 343 22.92 -2.88 0.03
C GLY A 343 22.48 -1.66 0.87
N SER A 344 22.40 -0.46 0.29
CA SER A 344 21.90 0.76 0.97
C SER A 344 20.42 1.06 0.70
N SER A 345 19.65 0.04 0.34
CA SER A 345 18.20 0.19 0.18
C SER A 345 17.56 0.44 1.54
N GLN A 346 16.64 1.41 1.62
CA GLN A 346 16.04 1.85 2.88
C GLN A 346 14.72 1.12 3.16
N THR A 347 14.78 -0.19 3.34
CA THR A 347 13.60 -1.08 3.46
C THR A 347 13.17 -1.35 4.89
N TYR A 348 13.77 -0.72 5.89
CA TYR A 348 13.32 -0.86 7.28
C TYR A 348 12.08 0.00 7.52
N ALA A 349 11.02 -0.62 8.06
CA ALA A 349 9.85 0.07 8.58
C ALA A 349 10.08 0.47 10.04
N ALA A 350 9.64 1.66 10.44
CA ALA A 350 9.70 2.06 11.84
C ALA A 350 8.40 1.66 12.54
N LEU A 351 8.51 0.99 13.68
CA LEU A 351 7.40 0.63 14.55
C LEU A 351 7.15 1.78 15.55
N PHE A 352 5.90 2.12 15.77
CA PHE A 352 5.45 3.09 16.76
C PHE A 352 4.31 2.52 17.57
N GLU A 353 4.22 2.90 18.85
CA GLU A 353 3.00 2.76 19.63
C GLU A 353 2.04 3.92 19.29
N ALA A 354 0.74 3.65 19.24
CA ALA A 354 -0.28 4.67 19.05
C ALA A 354 -0.26 5.66 20.23
N GLY A 355 -0.21 6.96 19.91
CA GLY A 355 -0.06 8.01 20.91
C GLY A 355 1.37 8.26 21.39
N ASN A 356 2.36 7.47 20.94
CA ASN A 356 3.77 7.63 21.28
C ASN A 356 4.55 8.27 20.11
N PRO A 357 5.26 9.40 20.33
CA PRO A 357 6.00 10.04 19.26
C PRO A 357 7.30 9.32 18.87
N TRP A 358 7.77 8.35 19.65
CA TRP A 358 9.10 7.75 19.46
C TRP A 358 9.05 6.41 18.72
N PRO A 359 10.02 6.14 17.84
CA PRO A 359 10.16 4.82 17.23
C PRO A 359 10.53 3.78 18.29
N GLN A 360 9.82 2.65 18.26
CA GLN A 360 9.97 1.54 19.19
C GLN A 360 10.92 0.46 18.66
N ALA A 361 10.97 0.30 17.34
CA ALA A 361 11.87 -0.62 16.65
C ALA A 361 12.00 -0.24 15.17
N TYR A 362 13.01 -0.79 14.50
CA TYR A 362 13.14 -0.76 13.05
C TYR A 362 13.11 -2.20 12.51
N LEU A 363 12.12 -2.52 11.69
CA LEU A 363 11.81 -3.87 11.22
C LEU A 363 12.20 -4.03 9.75
N ASP A 364 13.00 -5.03 9.42
CA ASP A 364 13.52 -5.25 8.08
C ASP A 364 12.47 -5.90 7.16
N LEU A 365 12.04 -5.19 6.11
CA LEU A 365 11.19 -5.79 5.06
C LEU A 365 12.01 -6.62 4.06
N GLY A 366 13.34 -6.49 4.07
CA GLY A 366 14.25 -7.14 3.15
C GLY A 366 14.25 -6.53 1.75
N THR A 367 15.11 -7.07 0.89
CA THR A 367 15.31 -6.58 -0.50
C THR A 367 15.12 -7.66 -1.57
N ASP A 368 14.90 -8.91 -1.15
CA ASP A 368 14.63 -10.04 -2.03
C ASP A 368 13.41 -10.84 -1.54
N PRO A 369 12.27 -10.77 -2.25
CA PRO A 369 11.96 -9.78 -3.29
C PRO A 369 11.89 -8.34 -2.72
N PHE A 370 12.04 -7.34 -3.59
CA PHE A 370 12.02 -5.93 -3.17
C PHE A 370 10.58 -5.47 -2.94
N PRO A 371 10.24 -4.89 -1.78
CA PRO A 371 8.88 -4.45 -1.50
C PRO A 371 8.49 -3.29 -2.43
N SER A 372 7.20 -3.19 -2.74
CA SER A 372 6.60 -2.19 -3.64
C SER A 372 6.54 -0.79 -2.99
N VAL A 373 7.71 -0.27 -2.62
CA VAL A 373 7.89 1.04 -1.96
C VAL A 373 8.62 2.05 -2.85
N ASN A 374 8.79 1.73 -4.13
CA ASN A 374 9.63 2.49 -5.07
C ASN A 374 8.87 3.51 -5.93
N ASN A 375 7.57 3.68 -5.71
CA ASN A 375 6.72 4.65 -6.41
C ASN A 375 5.49 5.02 -5.55
N TYR A 376 5.24 6.32 -5.34
CA TYR A 376 4.12 6.80 -4.53
C TYR A 376 2.74 6.38 -5.04
N SER A 377 2.59 6.10 -6.34
CA SER A 377 1.34 5.57 -6.90
C SER A 377 1.03 4.13 -6.46
N ARG A 378 1.95 3.47 -5.75
CA ARG A 378 1.83 2.10 -5.24
C ARG A 378 1.55 2.05 -3.74
N ASN A 379 1.10 3.16 -3.16
CA ASN A 379 0.75 3.24 -1.74
C ASN A 379 -0.35 2.26 -1.30
N LEU A 380 -1.17 1.76 -2.24
CA LEU A 380 -2.21 0.76 -1.98
C LEU A 380 -1.69 -0.68 -2.08
N SER A 381 -0.44 -0.91 -2.48
CA SER A 381 0.15 -2.26 -2.63
C SER A 381 0.74 -2.81 -1.33
N ILE A 382 0.35 -2.24 -0.19
CA ILE A 382 0.79 -2.61 1.15
C ILE A 382 -0.42 -2.51 2.07
N ASP A 383 -0.71 -3.60 2.78
CA ASP A 383 -1.83 -3.67 3.73
C ASP A 383 -1.48 -4.63 4.88
N SER A 384 -2.29 -4.59 5.93
CA SER A 384 -2.07 -5.34 7.16
C SER A 384 -3.37 -5.88 7.72
N ALA A 385 -3.29 -7.02 8.40
CA ALA A 385 -4.35 -7.51 9.28
C ALA A 385 -3.87 -7.35 10.73
N PRO A 386 -4.18 -6.22 11.40
CA PRO A 386 -3.63 -5.89 12.72
C PRO A 386 -3.95 -6.92 13.80
N ASP A 387 -5.17 -7.47 13.81
CA ASP A 387 -5.58 -8.49 14.78
C ASP A 387 -4.98 -9.87 14.51
N ALA A 388 -4.49 -10.10 13.28
CA ALA A 388 -3.74 -11.29 12.90
C ALA A 388 -2.22 -11.08 12.95
N ASN A 389 -1.75 -9.89 13.32
CA ASN A 389 -0.34 -9.50 13.31
C ASN A 389 0.36 -9.78 11.97
N LEU A 390 -0.32 -9.48 10.85
CA LEU A 390 0.22 -9.66 9.51
C LEU A 390 0.45 -8.34 8.79
N LEU A 391 1.57 -8.25 8.09
CA LEU A 391 1.84 -7.25 7.07
C LEU A 391 2.01 -7.97 5.72
N VAL A 392 1.45 -7.41 4.66
CA VAL A 392 1.64 -7.92 3.30
C VAL A 392 2.09 -6.78 2.39
N THR A 393 3.10 -7.05 1.57
CA THR A 393 3.60 -6.12 0.55
C THR A 393 3.55 -6.75 -0.83
N GLY A 394 3.18 -5.99 -1.84
CA GLY A 394 3.43 -6.34 -3.23
C GLY A 394 4.94 -6.24 -3.55
N HIS A 395 5.39 -6.90 -4.61
CA HIS A 395 6.77 -6.75 -5.09
C HIS A 395 6.91 -5.60 -6.08
N ALA A 396 8.06 -4.93 -6.06
CA ALA A 396 8.32 -3.82 -6.94
C ALA A 396 8.49 -4.20 -8.42
N PHE A 397 8.99 -5.42 -8.70
CA PHE A 397 9.49 -5.80 -10.03
C PHE A 397 8.86 -7.09 -10.61
N ASP A 398 7.90 -7.67 -9.90
CA ASP A 398 7.07 -8.79 -10.35
C ASP A 398 5.71 -8.74 -9.65
N GLY A 399 4.73 -9.52 -10.13
CA GLY A 399 3.40 -9.60 -9.53
C GLY A 399 3.28 -10.53 -8.33
N GLY A 400 4.33 -10.71 -7.55
CA GLY A 400 4.28 -11.47 -6.30
C GLY A 400 3.91 -10.62 -5.08
N ILE A 401 3.69 -11.30 -3.97
CA ILE A 401 3.48 -10.71 -2.64
C ILE A 401 4.43 -11.33 -1.61
N THR A 402 4.79 -10.56 -0.59
CA THR A 402 5.49 -11.06 0.60
C THR A 402 4.60 -10.89 1.83
N VAL A 403 4.43 -11.97 2.58
CA VAL A 403 3.69 -12.01 3.84
C VAL A 403 4.67 -12.05 5.00
N TYR A 404 4.47 -11.15 5.96
CA TYR A 404 5.28 -11.02 7.16
C TYR A 404 4.42 -11.19 8.40
N ARG A 405 4.93 -11.91 9.39
CA ARG A 405 4.35 -12.05 10.72
C ARG A 405 5.06 -11.17 11.71
N TYR A 406 4.27 -10.35 12.39
CA TYR A 406 4.72 -9.55 13.50
C TYR A 406 4.57 -10.33 14.80
N ASP A 407 5.59 -10.28 15.65
CA ASP A 407 5.57 -10.77 17.03
C ASP A 407 5.52 -9.55 17.96
N PRO A 408 4.38 -9.27 18.61
CA PRO A 408 4.24 -8.12 19.51
C PRO A 408 5.11 -8.19 20.77
N GLU A 409 5.41 -9.40 21.28
CA GLU A 409 6.18 -9.55 22.52
C GLU A 409 7.65 -9.19 22.29
N GLU A 410 8.21 -9.64 21.16
CA GLU A 410 9.61 -9.41 20.80
C GLU A 410 9.80 -8.19 19.89
N ARG A 411 8.71 -7.60 19.38
CA ARG A 411 8.70 -6.54 18.36
C ARG A 411 9.55 -6.91 17.15
N THR A 412 9.37 -8.12 16.64
CA THR A 412 10.10 -8.60 15.45
C THR A 412 9.15 -8.87 14.30
N LEU A 413 9.68 -8.83 13.07
CA LEU A 413 8.93 -9.08 11.85
C LEU A 413 9.61 -10.19 11.04
N ALA A 414 8.96 -11.34 10.93
CA ALA A 414 9.46 -12.51 10.22
C ALA A 414 8.80 -12.65 8.85
N LYS A 415 9.59 -12.84 7.80
CA LYS A 415 9.08 -13.18 6.47
C LYS A 415 8.57 -14.62 6.46
N GLU A 416 7.26 -14.83 6.38
CA GLU A 416 6.62 -16.15 6.40
C GLU A 416 6.48 -16.75 5.01
N TRP A 417 6.12 -15.94 4.01
CA TRP A 417 5.82 -16.44 2.67
C TRP A 417 6.17 -15.42 1.59
N VAL A 418 6.64 -15.92 0.45
CA VAL A 418 6.82 -15.18 -0.80
C VAL A 418 5.99 -15.87 -1.88
N GLY A 419 4.85 -15.27 -2.21
CA GLY A 419 3.99 -15.69 -3.31
C GLY A 419 4.51 -15.15 -4.64
N ARG A 420 4.55 -15.99 -5.68
CA ARG A 420 5.04 -15.63 -7.02
C ARG A 420 4.18 -16.18 -8.13
#